data_AF-A0A355F867-F1
#
_entry.id   AF-A0A355F867-F1
#
_cell.length_a   1.000
_cell.length_b   1.000
_cell.length_c   1.000
_cell.angle_alpha   90.00
_cell.angle_beta   90.00
_cell.angle_gamma   90.00
#
_symmetry.space_group_name_H-M   'P 1'
#
loop_
_entity.id
_entity.type
_entity.pdbx_description
1 polymer ?
#
loop_
_entity_poly.entity_id
_entity_poly.type
_entity_poly.pdbx_seq_one_letter_code
_entity_poly.pdbx_strand_id
1 'polypeptide(L)' 'MSEFLNCPKCGSTSIKKIPFTWWGGALGPALLTHVKCQGCGTQFNGKTGRSNSSAIAVYLIVSTGLVAILVYFLMTKL' A
#
# COMPACT_ATOMS: atom_id res chain seq x y z
N MET A 1 -18.38 -8.42 -11.22
CA MET A 1 -17.01 -8.98 -11.26
C MET A 1 -16.28 -8.49 -10.01
N SER A 2 -15.52 -9.32 -9.29
CA SER A 2 -14.65 -8.77 -8.23
C SER A 2 -13.65 -7.79 -8.86
N GLU A 3 -13.47 -6.61 -8.26
CA GLU A 3 -12.50 -5.61 -8.74
C GLU A 3 -11.05 -6.11 -8.65
N PHE A 4 -10.82 -7.16 -7.85
CA PHE A 4 -9.51 -7.71 -7.55
C PHE A 4 -9.35 -9.13 -8.07
N LEU A 5 -8.10 -9.49 -8.37
CA LEU A 5 -7.68 -10.85 -8.68
C LEU A 5 -7.85 -11.78 -7.47
N ASN A 6 -8.02 -13.07 -7.78
CA ASN A 6 -8.04 -14.13 -6.77
C ASN A 6 -6.73 -14.17 -5.98
N CYS A 7 -6.81 -14.70 -4.76
CA CYS A 7 -5.64 -14.77 -3.89
C CYS A 7 -4.54 -15.66 -4.53
N PRO A 8 -3.32 -15.13 -4.76
CA PRO A 8 -2.22 -15.89 -5.38
C PRO A 8 -1.71 -17.04 -4.51
N LYS A 9 -1.99 -17.02 -3.21
CA LYS A 9 -1.52 -18.05 -2.26
C LYS A 9 -2.50 -19.23 -2.10
N CYS A 10 -3.81 -18.97 -2.12
CA CYS A 10 -4.82 -20.00 -1.80
C CYS A 10 -5.99 -20.06 -2.78
N GLY A 11 -6.01 -19.25 -3.84
CA GLY A 11 -7.08 -19.22 -4.83
C GLY A 11 -8.40 -18.58 -4.38
N SER A 12 -8.54 -18.18 -3.11
CA SER A 12 -9.78 -17.57 -2.61
C SER A 12 -10.19 -16.31 -3.38
N THR A 13 -11.50 -16.18 -3.63
CA THR A 13 -12.15 -15.02 -4.26
C THR A 13 -12.57 -13.95 -3.23
N SER A 14 -12.48 -14.26 -1.94
CA SER A 14 -12.87 -13.35 -0.85
C SER A 14 -11.73 -12.38 -0.53
N ILE A 15 -11.71 -11.26 -1.26
CA ILE A 15 -10.67 -10.22 -1.18
C ILE A 15 -11.27 -8.91 -0.67
N LYS A 16 -10.65 -8.30 0.35
CA LYS A 16 -11.06 -6.98 0.87
C LYS A 16 -9.93 -5.97 0.75
N LYS A 17 -10.29 -4.74 0.41
CA LYS A 17 -9.38 -3.59 0.44
C LYS A 17 -8.97 -3.28 1.88
N ILE A 18 -7.70 -2.96 2.09
CA ILE A 18 -7.20 -2.46 3.36
C ILE A 18 -7.40 -0.94 3.37
N PRO A 19 -8.21 -0.37 4.28
CA PRO A 19 -8.49 1.07 4.29
C PRO A 19 -7.33 1.89 4.87
N PHE A 20 -6.49 1.28 5.71
CA PHE A 20 -5.43 1.96 6.43
C PHE A 20 -4.25 1.01 6.70
N THR A 21 -3.03 1.52 6.61
CA THR A 21 -1.81 0.85 7.07
C THR A 21 -0.97 1.79 7.92
N TRP A 22 -0.22 1.24 8.89
CA TRP A 22 0.66 2.05 9.74
C TRP A 22 1.80 2.73 8.97
N TRP A 23 2.26 2.13 7.87
CA TRP A 23 3.33 2.69 7.02
C TRP A 23 2.83 3.67 5.97
N GLY A 24 1.53 3.64 5.64
CA GLY A 24 0.97 4.35 4.48
C GLY A 24 -0.23 5.23 4.78
N GLY A 25 -0.73 5.24 6.02
CA GLY A 25 -1.99 5.85 6.36
C GLY A 25 -3.14 5.29 5.51
N ALA A 26 -4.09 6.15 5.14
CA ALA A 26 -5.12 5.81 4.16
C ALA A 26 -4.60 5.86 2.71
N LEU A 27 -3.58 6.68 2.44
CA LEU A 27 -3.09 6.96 1.08
C LEU A 27 -2.30 5.79 0.49
N GLY A 28 -1.32 5.27 1.21
CA GLY A 28 -0.46 4.17 0.79
C GLY A 28 -1.22 2.92 0.29
N PRO A 29 -2.16 2.35 1.07
CA PRO A 29 -2.91 1.19 0.61
C PRO A 29 -3.86 1.52 -0.57
N ALA A 30 -4.34 2.76 -0.68
CA ALA A 30 -5.15 3.18 -1.82
C ALA A 30 -4.31 3.26 -3.12
N LEU A 31 -3.14 3.90 -3.07
CA LEU A 31 -2.22 4.03 -4.22
C LEU A 31 -1.73 2.66 -4.71
N LEU A 32 -1.39 1.78 -3.77
CA LEU A 32 -0.83 0.47 -4.09
C LEU A 32 -1.89 -0.62 -4.31
N THR A 33 -3.19 -0.26 -4.33
CA THR A 33 -4.31 -1.21 -4.40
C THR A 33 -4.11 -2.38 -3.43
N HIS A 34 -3.75 -2.06 -2.19
CA HIS A 34 -3.37 -3.05 -1.20
C HIS A 34 -4.61 -3.72 -0.61
N VAL A 35 -4.70 -5.04 -0.79
CA VAL A 35 -5.84 -5.85 -0.39
C VAL A 35 -5.39 -7.00 0.50
N LYS A 36 -6.33 -7.57 1.26
CA LYS A 36 -6.15 -8.75 2.10
C LYS A 36 -7.12 -9.85 1.71
N CYS A 37 -6.59 -11.04 1.47
CA CYS A 37 -7.37 -12.26 1.36
C CYS A 37 -8.02 -12.60 2.71
N GLN A 38 -9.33 -12.82 2.73
CA GLN A 38 -10.05 -13.20 3.94
C GLN A 38 -9.89 -14.69 4.28
N GLY A 39 -9.49 -15.53 3.32
CA GLY A 39 -9.27 -16.96 3.54
C GLY A 39 -7.94 -17.28 4.22
N CYS A 40 -6.82 -16.74 3.70
CA CYS A 40 -5.48 -17.06 4.22
C CYS A 40 -4.71 -15.87 4.78
N GLY A 41 -5.30 -14.67 4.77
CA GLY A 41 -4.67 -13.46 5.32
C GLY A 41 -3.57 -12.83 4.45
N THR A 42 -3.21 -13.44 3.31
CA THR A 42 -2.20 -12.87 2.40
C THR A 42 -2.59 -11.48 1.94
N GLN A 43 -1.64 -10.55 2.02
CA GLN A 43 -1.79 -9.20 1.54
C GLN A 43 -1.00 -9.03 0.25
N PHE A 44 -1.60 -8.41 -0.76
CA PHE A 44 -1.03 -8.31 -2.10
C PHE A 44 -1.64 -7.13 -2.85
N ASN A 45 -1.18 -6.90 -4.07
CA ASN A 45 -1.74 -5.94 -4.99
C ASN A 45 -2.99 -6.51 -5.65
N GLY A 46 -4.16 -5.93 -5.40
CA GLY A 46 -5.43 -6.45 -5.92
C GLY A 46 -5.53 -6.48 -7.43
N LYS A 47 -4.76 -5.66 -8.16
CA LYS A 47 -4.76 -5.60 -9.64
C LYS A 47 -3.80 -6.59 -10.28
N THR A 48 -2.67 -6.89 -9.64
CA THR A 48 -1.59 -7.68 -10.26
C THR A 48 -1.34 -9.04 -9.59
N GLY A 49 -1.88 -9.28 -8.39
CA GLY A 49 -1.62 -10.50 -7.63
C GLY A 49 -0.22 -10.55 -7.00
N ARG A 50 0.64 -9.53 -7.23
CA ARG A 50 2.02 -9.48 -6.73
C ARG A 50 2.11 -8.86 -5.35
N SER A 51 3.24 -9.10 -4.66
CA SER A 51 3.54 -8.39 -3.42
C SER A 51 3.73 -6.89 -3.67
N ASN A 52 3.30 -6.06 -2.72
CA ASN A 52 3.54 -4.62 -2.73
C ASN A 52 4.85 -4.22 -2.03
N SER A 53 5.67 -5.15 -1.51
CA SER A 53 6.84 -4.82 -0.67
C SER A 53 7.80 -3.80 -1.32
N SER A 54 8.16 -3.99 -2.59
CA SER A 54 9.05 -3.05 -3.31
C SER A 54 8.38 -1.68 -3.51
N ALA A 55 7.11 -1.66 -3.88
CA ALA A 55 6.35 -0.43 -4.05
C ALA A 55 6.14 0.33 -2.72
N ILE A 56 5.98 -0.39 -1.61
CA ILE A 56 5.93 0.19 -0.26
C ILE A 56 7.26 0.82 0.10
N ALA A 57 8.38 0.16 -0.20
CA ALA A 57 9.72 0.73 0.06
C ALA A 57 9.94 2.03 -0.71
N VAL A 58 9.58 2.06 -2.01
CA VAL A 58 9.65 3.28 -2.83
C VAL A 58 8.73 4.37 -2.28
N TYR A 59 7.49 4.03 -1.93
CA TYR A 59 6.54 4.96 -1.32
C TYR A 59 7.11 5.60 -0.05
N LEU A 60 7.71 4.80 0.83
CA LEU A 60 8.30 5.30 2.08
C LEU A 60 9.46 6.24 1.80
N ILE A 61 10.43 5.84 0.97
CA ILE A 61 11.60 6.68 0.64
C ILE A 61 11.18 8.04 0.09
N VAL A 62 10.27 8.04 -0.89
CA VAL A 62 9.80 9.27 -1.53
C VAL A 62 9.00 10.14 -0.55
N SER A 63 8.05 9.56 0.17
CA SER A 63 7.22 10.32 1.11
C SER A 63 8.03 10.91 2.26
N THR A 64 8.96 10.16 2.83
CA THR A 64 9.85 10.68 3.89
C THR A 64 10.79 11.75 3.35
N GLY A 65 11.31 11.60 2.13
CA GLY A 65 12.19 12.59 1.50
C GLY A 65 11.46 13.92 1.26
N LEU A 66 10.23 13.86 0.73
CA LEU A 66 9.41 15.06 0.51
C LEU A 66 9.08 15.79 1.81
N VAL A 67 8.73 15.05 2.88
CA VAL A 67 8.48 15.65 4.19
C VAL A 67 9.75 16.29 4.75
N ALA A 68 10.90 15.61 4.66
CA ALA A 68 12.18 16.17 5.13
C ALA A 68 12.56 17.47 4.40
N ILE A 69 12.38 17.50 3.07
CA ILE A 69 12.61 18.71 2.26
C ILE A 69 11.67 19.84 2.69
N LEU A 70 10.38 19.54 2.85
CA LEU A 70 9.39 20.53 3.28
C LEU A 70 9.70 21.09 4.68
N VAL A 71 10.07 20.21 5.62
CA VAL A 71 10.49 20.62 6.97
C VAL A 71 11.75 21.47 6.92
N TYR A 72 12.75 21.08 6.14
CA TYR A 72 13.98 21.87 5.96
C TYR A 72 13.67 23.29 5.45
N PHE A 73 12.81 23.43 4.44
CA PHE A 73 12.42 24.74 3.94
C PHE A 73 11.62 25.55 4.95
N LEU A 74 10.70 24.93 5.69
CA LEU A 74 9.96 25.62 6.75
C LEU A 74 10.92 26.12 7.85
N MET A 75 11.87 25.30 8.29
CA MET A 75 12.79 25.67 9.38
C MET A 75 13.86 26.67 8.97
N THR A 76 14.19 26.78 7.69
CA THR A 76 15.21 27.73 7.18
C THR A 76 14.62 29.04 6.67
N LYS A 77 13.28 29.13 6.55
CA LYS A 77 12.54 30.32 6.12
C LYS A 77 11.73 30.99 7.25
N LEU A 78 11.79 30.44 8.45
CA LEU A 78 11.39 31.05 9.73
C LEU A 78 12.61 31.65 10.41
#